data_AF-A0A1W1VD69-F1
#
_entry.id   AF-A0A1W1VD69-F1
#
_cell.length_a   1.000
_cell.length_b   1.000
_cell.length_c   1.000
_cell.angle_alpha   90.00
_cell.angle_beta   90.00
_cell.angle_gamma   90.00
#
_symmetry.space_group_name_H-M   'P 1'
#
loop_
_entity.id
_entity.type
_entity.pdbx_description
1 polymer ?
#
loop_
_entity_poly.entity_id
_entity_poly.type
_entity_poly.pdbx_seq_one_letter_code
_entity_poly.pdbx_strand_id
1 'polypeptide(L)'
;MQNNCKRIDTTEHDTIKPLVDCNWEQEVEIYDCIKGWCHEKWQLTLTSPQSLKLFIEDVGCPGDFFELYINDEHIGTTFKPNTWGYSQRGELSSGIFIVSLSPGTYSIKVRNAGFDDHSAEEILKEKMCPSGFKIKGTLSPLIKSVK
;
A
#
# COMPACT_ATOMS: atom_id res chain seq x y z
N MET A 1 5.89 -10.61 -22.95
CA MET A 1 4.85 -11.14 -22.05
C MET A 1 5.08 -10.50 -20.70
N GLN A 2 4.06 -9.86 -20.11
CA GLN A 2 4.16 -9.33 -18.74
C GLN A 2 4.01 -10.51 -17.78
N ASN A 3 5.01 -10.76 -16.94
CA ASN A 3 4.91 -11.78 -15.91
C ASN A 3 4.03 -11.24 -14.78
N ASN A 4 2.90 -11.90 -14.52
CA ASN A 4 2.07 -11.61 -13.35
C ASN A 4 2.46 -12.59 -12.25
N CYS A 5 2.76 -12.09 -11.06
CA CYS A 5 2.85 -12.94 -9.89
C CYS A 5 1.45 -13.47 -9.56
N LYS A 6 1.39 -14.65 -8.93
CA LYS A 6 0.14 -15.18 -8.42
C LYS A 6 -0.46 -14.16 -7.46
N ARG A 7 -1.78 -13.96 -7.53
CA ARG A 7 -2.55 -13.19 -6.54
C ARG A 7 -2.15 -13.69 -5.14
N ILE A 8 -1.80 -12.75 -4.26
CA ILE A 8 -1.39 -13.07 -2.89
C ILE A 8 -2.64 -13.03 -2.02
N ASP A 9 -3.22 -14.19 -1.76
CA ASP A 9 -4.36 -14.35 -0.85
C ASP A 9 -3.83 -14.84 0.51
N THR A 10 -3.33 -13.92 1.34
CA THR A 10 -2.91 -14.23 2.71
C THR A 10 -3.58 -13.28 3.69
N THR A 11 -4.22 -13.83 4.71
CA THR A 11 -4.77 -13.09 5.87
C THR A 11 -3.72 -12.83 6.94
N GLU A 12 -2.48 -13.31 6.74
CA GLU A 12 -1.37 -13.06 7.65
C GLU A 12 -0.73 -11.70 7.34
N HIS A 13 -0.99 -10.75 8.24
CA HIS A 13 -0.31 -9.46 8.28
C HIS A 13 1.16 -9.66 8.69
N ASP A 14 2.02 -8.73 8.29
CA ASP A 14 3.46 -8.73 8.59
C ASP A 14 4.32 -9.84 7.98
N THR A 15 3.72 -10.82 7.30
CA THR A 15 4.49 -11.81 6.53
C THR A 15 5.03 -11.17 5.24
N ILE A 16 6.35 -11.21 5.05
CA ILE A 16 7.01 -10.70 3.84
C ILE A 16 6.60 -11.56 2.64
N LYS A 17 6.02 -10.90 1.63
CA LYS A 17 5.57 -11.55 0.39
C LYS A 17 6.61 -11.38 -0.71
N PRO A 18 7.27 -12.45 -1.20
CA PRO A 18 8.29 -12.33 -2.23
C PRO A 18 7.67 -12.13 -3.63
N LEU A 19 8.26 -11.24 -4.41
CA LEU A 19 7.92 -10.90 -5.79
C LEU A 19 9.19 -10.88 -6.64
N VAL A 20 9.17 -11.41 -7.86
CA VAL A 20 10.34 -11.42 -8.75
C VAL A 20 9.92 -11.04 -10.16
N ASP A 21 10.42 -9.91 -10.66
CA ASP A 21 10.18 -9.37 -12.02
C ASP A 21 8.74 -9.50 -12.51
N CYS A 22 7.79 -9.18 -11.63
CA CYS A 22 6.38 -9.40 -11.90
C CYS A 22 5.50 -8.23 -11.49
N ASN A 23 4.38 -8.10 -12.18
CA ASN A 23 3.26 -7.31 -11.71
C ASN A 23 2.53 -8.08 -10.60
N TRP A 24 1.88 -7.37 -9.69
CA TRP A 24 1.03 -8.00 -8.67
C TRP A 24 -0.16 -7.12 -8.34
N GLU A 25 -1.20 -7.75 -7.82
CA GLU A 25 -2.38 -7.11 -7.27
C GLU A 25 -2.80 -7.88 -6.03
N GLN A 26 -3.13 -7.16 -4.98
CA GLN A 26 -3.57 -7.72 -3.71
C GLN A 26 -4.59 -6.80 -3.06
N GLU A 27 -5.64 -7.40 -2.51
CA GLU A 27 -6.51 -6.77 -1.55
C GLU A 27 -6.07 -7.24 -0.17
N VAL A 28 -5.78 -6.28 0.71
CA VAL A 28 -5.39 -6.49 2.08
C VAL A 28 -6.58 -6.12 2.94
N GLU A 29 -7.26 -7.11 3.49
CA GLU A 29 -8.37 -6.90 4.43
C GLU A 29 -7.82 -6.89 5.85
N ILE A 30 -8.10 -5.84 6.62
CA ILE A 30 -7.65 -5.68 8.00
C ILE A 30 -8.83 -5.20 8.82
N TYR A 31 -8.95 -5.67 10.07
CA TYR A 31 -10.02 -5.29 11.00
C TYR A 31 -9.46 -5.03 12.41
N ASP A 32 -8.35 -4.31 12.54
CA ASP A 32 -7.83 -3.88 13.85
C ASP A 32 -8.46 -2.55 14.29
N CYS A 33 -9.68 -2.63 14.82
CA CYS A 33 -10.41 -1.48 15.34
C CYS A 33 -9.89 -0.97 16.71
N ILE A 34 -8.78 -1.51 17.22
CA ILE A 34 -8.26 -1.15 18.55
C ILE A 34 -7.01 -0.30 18.40
N LYS A 35 -6.07 -0.71 17.55
CA LYS A 35 -4.83 0.03 17.32
C LYS A 35 -4.78 0.72 15.98
N GLY A 36 -5.73 0.44 15.09
CA GLY A 36 -5.71 0.96 13.72
C GLY A 36 -4.54 0.44 12.89
N TRP A 37 -3.88 -0.62 13.35
CA TRP A 37 -2.69 -1.13 12.68
C TRP A 37 -3.08 -1.73 11.36
N CYS A 38 -2.61 -1.11 10.31
CA CYS A 38 -2.74 -1.64 8.97
C CYS A 38 -1.43 -1.39 8.25
N HIS A 39 -0.56 -2.39 8.21
CA HIS A 39 0.57 -2.35 7.29
C HIS A 39 0.75 -3.69 6.61
N GLU A 40 1.39 -3.67 5.46
CA GLU A 40 1.73 -4.86 4.71
C GLU A 40 3.08 -4.69 4.04
N LYS A 41 3.80 -5.80 3.87
CA LYS A 41 5.17 -5.82 3.37
C LYS A 41 5.35 -6.80 2.21
N TRP A 42 6.03 -6.33 1.17
CA TRP A 42 6.50 -7.14 0.05
C TRP A 42 8.01 -7.02 -0.10
N GLN A 43 8.62 -8.05 -0.65
CA GLN A 43 10.01 -8.03 -1.08
C GLN A 43 10.07 -8.21 -2.59
N LEU A 44 10.34 -7.14 -3.32
CA LEU A 44 10.44 -7.13 -4.78
C LEU A 44 11.90 -7.29 -5.21
N THR A 45 12.19 -8.35 -5.96
CA THR A 45 13.48 -8.54 -6.62
C THR A 45 13.37 -8.26 -8.12
N LEU A 46 14.24 -7.38 -8.61
CA LEU A 46 14.34 -6.99 -10.01
C LEU A 46 15.65 -7.47 -10.62
N THR A 47 15.60 -8.12 -11.78
CA THR A 47 16.78 -8.54 -12.54
C THR A 47 17.25 -7.51 -13.57
N SER A 48 16.44 -6.49 -13.82
CA SER A 48 16.73 -5.41 -14.78
C SER A 48 16.17 -4.07 -14.26
N PRO A 49 16.63 -2.91 -14.76
CA PRO A 49 16.06 -1.62 -14.39
C PRO A 49 14.58 -1.51 -14.80
N GLN A 50 13.71 -1.13 -13.86
CA GLN A 50 12.26 -1.02 -14.07
C GLN A 50 11.73 0.31 -13.51
N SER A 51 10.70 0.84 -14.15
CA SER A 51 9.78 1.80 -13.54
C SER A 51 8.70 1.00 -12.83
N LEU A 52 8.64 1.10 -11.50
CA LEU A 52 7.59 0.54 -10.68
C LEU A 52 6.48 1.58 -10.49
N LYS A 53 5.28 1.28 -10.98
CA LYS A 53 4.05 2.02 -10.69
C LYS A 53 3.26 1.29 -9.63
N LEU A 54 2.95 1.96 -8.53
CA LEU A 54 2.11 1.47 -7.44
C LEU A 54 0.81 2.28 -7.40
N PHE A 55 -0.33 1.60 -7.40
CA PHE A 55 -1.63 2.19 -7.09
C PHE A 55 -2.11 1.62 -5.76
N ILE A 56 -2.55 2.50 -4.85
CA ILE A 56 -3.10 2.15 -3.55
C ILE A 56 -4.49 2.77 -3.43
N GLU A 57 -5.46 2.01 -2.95
CA GLU A 57 -6.86 2.42 -2.79
C GLU A 57 -7.43 1.88 -1.48
N ASP A 58 -8.02 2.76 -0.68
CA ASP A 58 -8.86 2.44 0.47
C ASP A 58 -10.11 1.66 0.01
N VAL A 59 -10.44 0.57 0.72
CA VAL A 59 -11.55 -0.31 0.35
C VAL A 59 -12.86 -0.01 1.07
N GLY A 60 -12.88 0.87 2.09
CA GLY A 60 -14.14 1.05 2.81
C GLY A 60 -14.19 2.04 3.98
N CYS A 61 -13.13 2.77 4.31
CA CYS A 61 -13.14 3.66 5.47
C CYS A 61 -12.63 5.07 5.14
N PRO A 62 -13.52 6.04 4.84
CA PRO A 62 -13.16 7.41 4.44
C PRO A 62 -12.29 8.26 5.39
N GLY A 63 -11.80 7.71 6.51
CA GLY A 63 -10.78 8.33 7.36
C GLY A 63 -9.39 7.68 7.21
N ASP A 64 -9.29 6.57 6.49
CA ASP A 64 -8.04 5.90 6.18
C ASP A 64 -7.24 6.70 5.15
N PHE A 65 -5.93 6.72 5.31
CA PHE A 65 -5.00 7.11 4.27
C PHE A 65 -3.67 6.39 4.48
N PHE A 66 -2.92 6.20 3.40
CA PHE A 66 -1.79 5.28 3.38
C PHE A 66 -0.50 5.98 3.00
N GLU A 67 0.57 5.57 3.67
CA GLU A 67 1.93 5.94 3.35
C GLU A 67 2.63 4.77 2.65
N LEU A 68 3.35 5.08 1.58
CA LEU A 68 4.20 4.14 0.86
C LEU A 68 5.66 4.35 1.26
N TYR A 69 6.33 3.25 1.58
CA TYR A 69 7.76 3.21 1.84
C TYR A 69 8.46 2.19 0.92
N ILE A 70 9.67 2.52 0.48
CA ILE A 70 10.59 1.60 -0.20
C ILE A 70 11.94 1.64 0.52
N ASN A 71 12.43 0.51 1.02
CA ASN A 71 13.65 0.42 1.85
C ASN A 71 13.63 1.42 3.03
N ASP A 72 12.48 1.55 3.68
CA ASP A 72 12.18 2.50 4.75
C ASP A 72 12.26 4.00 4.38
N GLU A 73 12.51 4.33 3.12
CA GLU A 73 12.34 5.70 2.61
C GLU A 73 10.87 5.96 2.31
N HIS A 74 10.33 7.07 2.82
CA HIS A 74 8.97 7.52 2.53
C HIS A 74 8.88 8.04 1.09
N ILE A 75 8.08 7.37 0.26
CA ILE A 75 7.89 7.72 -1.15
C ILE A 75 6.73 8.71 -1.31
N GLY A 76 5.71 8.57 -0.48
CA GLY A 76 4.58 9.49 -0.49
C GLY A 76 3.38 8.97 0.28
N THR A 77 2.34 9.79 0.29
CA THR A 77 1.09 9.53 1.02
C THR A 77 -0.07 9.64 0.03
N THR A 78 -1.06 8.76 0.15
CA THR A 78 -2.31 8.87 -0.60
C THR A 78 -3.08 10.12 -0.17
N PHE A 79 -4.14 10.47 -0.90
CA PHE A 79 -5.00 11.59 -0.51
C PHE A 79 -5.45 11.47 0.95
N LYS A 80 -5.24 12.48 1.79
CA LYS A 80 -5.74 12.49 3.17
C LYS A 80 -7.17 13.05 3.20
N PRO A 81 -8.18 12.23 3.54
CA PRO A 81 -9.54 12.74 3.70
C PRO A 81 -9.64 13.75 4.84
N ASN A 82 -10.56 14.71 4.71
CA ASN A 82 -10.82 15.70 5.76
C ASN A 82 -11.70 15.15 6.91
N THR A 83 -12.19 13.91 6.78
CA THR A 83 -13.12 13.29 7.71
C THR A 83 -12.38 12.29 8.58
N TRP A 84 -12.52 12.42 9.89
CA TRP A 84 -12.17 11.37 10.85
C TRP A 84 -13.47 10.73 11.36
N GLY A 85 -13.39 9.45 11.74
CA GLY A 85 -14.53 8.70 12.24
C GLY A 85 -15.19 7.80 11.20
N TYR A 86 -15.86 6.74 11.67
CA TYR A 86 -16.56 5.84 10.78
C TYR A 86 -17.69 6.60 10.08
N SER A 87 -17.62 6.64 8.76
CA SER A 87 -18.65 7.24 7.93
C SER A 87 -18.97 6.36 6.74
N GLN A 88 -20.26 6.16 6.49
CA GLN A 88 -20.75 5.56 5.24
C GLN A 88 -20.72 6.56 4.06
N ARG A 89 -20.29 7.80 4.30
CA ARG A 89 -20.24 8.89 3.34
C ARG A 89 -18.88 9.58 3.43
N GLY A 90 -18.13 9.62 2.35
CA GLY A 90 -16.85 10.29 2.30
C GLY A 90 -16.02 9.80 1.14
N GLU A 91 -14.95 10.53 0.83
CA GLU A 91 -14.00 10.14 -0.20
C GLU A 91 -13.05 9.10 0.36
N LEU A 92 -12.92 7.98 -0.33
CA LEU A 92 -11.93 6.94 -0.04
C LEU A 92 -10.56 7.42 -0.50
N SER A 93 -9.54 7.14 0.30
CA SER A 93 -8.17 7.55 -0.01
C SER A 93 -7.57 6.70 -1.15
N SER A 94 -6.92 7.34 -2.10
CA SER A 94 -6.14 6.63 -3.13
C SER A 94 -4.92 7.43 -3.58
N GLY A 95 -3.96 6.75 -4.22
CA GLY A 95 -2.75 7.38 -4.73
C GLY A 95 -2.01 6.52 -5.75
N ILE A 96 -1.27 7.20 -6.63
CA ILE A 96 -0.37 6.57 -7.62
C ILE A 96 1.04 7.07 -7.36
N PHE A 97 1.97 6.13 -7.25
CA PHE A 97 3.40 6.39 -7.04
C PHE A 97 4.20 5.73 -8.17
N ILE A 98 5.20 6.45 -8.70
CA ILE A 98 6.05 5.95 -9.77
C ILE A 98 7.50 6.12 -9.34
N VAL A 99 8.25 5.02 -9.32
CA VAL A 99 9.64 4.98 -8.83
C VAL A 99 10.51 4.24 -9.82
N SER A 100 11.68 4.79 -10.15
CA SER A 100 12.67 4.11 -11.00
C SER A 100 13.61 3.29 -10.12
N LEU A 101 13.68 1.99 -10.35
CA LEU A 101 14.47 1.04 -9.57
C LEU A 101 15.52 0.37 -10.46
N SER A 102 16.73 0.23 -9.93
CA SER A 102 17.79 -0.57 -10.55
C SER A 102 17.56 -2.06 -10.28
N PRO A 103 18.35 -2.97 -10.88
CA PRO A 103 18.36 -4.37 -10.44
C PRO A 103 18.73 -4.46 -8.96
N GLY A 104 18.02 -5.30 -8.21
CA GLY A 104 18.19 -5.41 -6.76
C GLY A 104 16.95 -5.92 -6.05
N THR A 105 17.04 -6.05 -4.73
CA THR A 105 15.92 -6.46 -3.88
C THR A 105 15.49 -5.27 -3.01
N TYR A 106 14.18 -5.03 -2.98
CA TYR A 106 13.54 -3.88 -2.36
C TYR A 106 12.48 -4.32 -1.36
N SER A 107 12.46 -3.70 -0.18
CA SER A 107 11.34 -3.85 0.75
C SER A 107 10.30 -2.78 0.44
N ILE A 108 9.08 -3.20 0.11
CA ILE A 108 7.94 -2.31 -0.10
C ILE A 108 7.04 -2.44 1.12
N LYS A 109 6.67 -1.33 1.74
CA LYS A 109 5.78 -1.28 2.89
C LYS A 109 4.69 -0.25 2.64
N VAL A 110 3.44 -0.64 2.86
CA VAL A 110 2.31 0.28 2.93
C VAL A 110 1.80 0.29 4.35
N ARG A 111 1.54 1.47 4.91
CA ARG A 111 1.02 1.66 6.26
C ARG A 111 -0.17 2.60 6.24
N ASN A 112 -1.24 2.28 6.96
CA ASN A 112 -2.33 3.19 7.26
C ASN A 112 -1.87 4.19 8.30
N ALA A 113 -1.79 5.45 7.89
CA ALA A 113 -1.47 6.59 8.73
C ALA A 113 -2.74 7.35 9.17
N GLY A 114 -3.93 6.92 8.72
CA GLY A 114 -5.23 7.44 9.15
C GLY A 114 -5.43 7.48 10.65
N PHE A 115 -4.81 6.54 11.36
CA PHE A 115 -4.90 6.38 12.82
C PHE A 115 -3.80 7.11 13.59
N ASP A 116 -2.87 7.77 12.90
CA ASP A 116 -1.85 8.57 13.58
C ASP A 116 -2.50 9.70 14.37
N ASP A 117 -1.89 10.03 15.51
CA ASP A 117 -2.36 11.07 16.45
C ASP A 117 -3.73 10.82 17.13
N HIS A 118 -4.36 9.65 16.91
CA HIS A 118 -5.62 9.27 17.56
C HIS A 118 -5.41 8.30 18.73
N SER A 119 -6.06 8.56 19.86
CA SER A 119 -6.01 7.64 21.01
C SER A 119 -6.92 6.42 20.79
N ALA A 120 -6.64 5.31 21.48
CA ALA A 120 -7.52 4.15 21.47
C ALA A 120 -8.95 4.48 21.94
N GLU A 121 -9.11 5.43 22.88
CA GLU A 121 -10.44 5.89 23.30
C GLU A 121 -11.16 6.68 22.21
N GLU A 122 -10.44 7.51 21.46
CA GLU A 122 -10.99 8.27 20.33
C GLU A 122 -11.42 7.33 19.19
N ILE A 123 -10.55 6.38 18.82
CA ILE A 123 -10.85 5.34 17.82
C ILE A 123 -12.14 4.61 18.17
N LEU A 124 -12.26 4.16 19.43
CA LEU A 124 -13.45 3.47 19.91
C LEU A 124 -14.70 4.37 19.90
N LYS A 125 -14.56 5.63 20.32
CA LYS A 125 -15.65 6.61 20.36
C LYS A 125 -16.19 6.90 18.96
N GLU A 126 -15.31 7.09 17.99
CA GLU A 126 -15.65 7.38 16.59
C GLU A 126 -15.94 6.11 15.78
N LYS A 127 -15.90 4.94 16.44
CA LYS A 127 -16.14 3.61 15.86
C LYS A 127 -15.26 3.33 14.64
N MET A 128 -14.07 3.92 14.60
CA MET A 128 -13.13 3.72 13.50
C MET A 128 -12.59 2.30 13.51
N CYS A 129 -12.61 1.68 12.35
CA CYS A 129 -11.95 0.42 12.12
C CYS A 129 -11.35 0.48 10.72
N PRO A 130 -10.04 0.23 10.54
CA PRO A 130 -9.49 0.15 9.20
C PRO A 130 -10.24 -0.95 8.45
N SER A 131 -10.56 -0.74 7.17
CA SER A 131 -11.09 -1.81 6.29
C SER A 131 -9.99 -2.46 5.45
N GLY A 132 -8.78 -1.87 5.46
CA GLY A 132 -7.64 -2.32 4.68
C GLY A 132 -7.48 -1.52 3.38
N PHE A 133 -6.80 -2.09 2.40
CA PHE A 133 -6.53 -1.42 1.11
C PHE A 133 -6.28 -2.41 -0.02
N LYS A 134 -6.50 -1.96 -1.25
CA LYS A 134 -6.02 -2.59 -2.48
C LYS A 134 -4.70 -1.98 -2.88
N ILE A 135 -3.78 -2.83 -3.33
CA ILE A 135 -2.52 -2.41 -3.94
C ILE A 135 -2.30 -3.12 -5.27
N LYS A 136 -1.83 -2.36 -6.26
CA LYS A 136 -1.43 -2.87 -7.57
C LYS A 136 -0.06 -2.36 -7.93
N GLY A 137 0.88 -3.28 -8.14
CA GLY A 137 2.22 -3.00 -8.64
C GLY A 137 2.38 -3.40 -10.10
N THR A 138 2.83 -2.46 -10.93
CA THR A 138 3.11 -2.68 -12.35
C THR A 138 4.54 -2.29 -12.67
N LEU A 139 5.26 -3.18 -13.34
CA LEU A 139 6.62 -2.96 -13.82
C LEU A 139 6.61 -2.62 -15.30
N SER A 140 7.40 -1.62 -15.69
CA SER A 140 7.72 -1.34 -17.08
C SER A 140 9.23 -1.14 -17.26
N PRO A 141 9.84 -1.73 -18.32
CA PRO A 141 11.27 -1.55 -18.54
C PRO A 141 11.64 -0.08 -18.69
N LEU A 142 12.71 0.34 -18.03
CA LEU A 142 13.31 1.64 -18.31
C LEU A 142 14.03 1.55 -19.65
N ILE A 143 13.38 2.00 -20.72
CA ILE A 143 14.01 2.05 -22.04
C ILE A 143 15.14 3.07 -21.97
N LYS A 144 16.39 2.60 -22.07
CA LYS A 144 17.51 3.51 -22.37
C LYS A 144 17.24 4.09 -23.74
N SER A 145 17.02 5.40 -23.83
CA SER A 145 17.06 6.09 -25.12
C SER A 145 18.41 5.79 -25.75
N VAL A 146 18.39 5.02 -26.84
CA VAL A 146 19.56 4.84 -27.69
C VAL A 146 19.83 6.20 -28.30
N LYS A 147 20.91 6.85 -27.87
CA LYS A 147 21.46 8.03 -28.55
C LYS A 147 22.29 7.58 -29.74
#